data_AF-A0A8J2SMT8-F1
#
_entry.id   AF-A0A8J2SMT8-F1
#
_cell.length_a   1.000
_cell.length_b   1.000
_cell.length_c   1.000
_cell.angle_alpha   90.00
_cell.angle_beta   90.00
_cell.angle_gamma   90.00
#
_symmetry.space_group_name_H-M   'P 1'
#
loop_
_entity.id
_entity.type
_entity.pdbx_description
1 polymer ?
#
loop_
_entity_poly.entity_id
_entity_poly.type
_entity_poly.pdbx_seq_one_letter_code
_entity_poly.pdbx_strand_id
1 'polypeptide(L)'
;MLVRTALIAAATQAFTGPRLTLQHKRTPRHAPVKASAADVFEVATGAFDWTCNLGAPAALVAGAVMATSQEYKDDESLVTREADHKWVRQAKKMIKVLLVGSFACEVLCVFVSTVTGTMLLSSGEGTAHAVKTLVGRDTAMGFLQANHEFEYLTCRLSFLNGLLSWLGAVALKYAIPQPEEGESTRKMNRFAASLLTSTMVLMVSFYNAHLNFYPNYIQMVLRWCKLAWHGVVGDPVEPLIFCGAFPFLALTTYLGWKAFTAKPDEGSDSGLSYGS
;
A
#
# COMPACT_ATOMS: atom_id res chain seq x y z
N MET A 1 8.19 -38.64 -4.33
CA MET A 1 7.11 -37.66 -4.59
C MET A 1 6.13 -37.48 -3.43
N LEU A 2 5.99 -38.43 -2.49
CA LEU A 2 5.02 -38.36 -1.37
C LEU A 2 5.37 -37.40 -0.21
N VAL A 3 6.62 -36.92 -0.11
CA VAL A 3 7.07 -36.04 0.99
C VAL A 3 6.74 -34.56 0.74
N ARG A 4 6.60 -34.14 -0.52
CA ARG A 4 6.29 -32.74 -0.86
C ARG A 4 4.81 -32.39 -0.69
N THR A 5 3.90 -33.35 -0.79
CA THR A 5 2.47 -33.14 -0.56
C THR A 5 2.11 -33.09 0.93
N ALA A 6 2.85 -33.82 1.79
CA ALA A 6 2.66 -33.76 3.24
C ALA A 6 3.05 -32.40 3.85
N LEU A 7 4.08 -31.73 3.31
CA LEU A 7 4.51 -30.41 3.80
C LEU A 7 3.49 -29.30 3.45
N ILE A 8 2.82 -29.41 2.30
CA ILE A 8 1.75 -28.48 1.89
C ILE A 8 0.49 -28.72 2.74
N ALA A 9 0.16 -29.98 3.04
CA ALA A 9 -0.97 -30.33 3.91
C ALA A 9 -0.74 -29.86 5.37
N ALA A 10 0.48 -29.97 5.90
CA ALA A 10 0.84 -29.49 7.22
C ALA A 10 0.85 -27.94 7.31
N ALA A 11 1.25 -27.25 6.23
CA ALA A 11 1.16 -25.79 6.15
C ALA A 11 -0.30 -25.28 6.12
N THR A 12 -1.22 -26.04 5.51
CA THR A 12 -2.66 -25.73 5.57
C THR A 12 -3.29 -26.01 6.94
N GLN A 13 -2.82 -27.03 7.68
CA GLN A 13 -3.35 -27.35 9.02
C GLN A 13 -2.77 -26.45 10.13
N ALA A 14 -1.57 -25.91 9.97
CA ALA A 14 -1.00 -24.92 10.90
C ALA A 14 -1.75 -23.57 10.89
N PHE A 15 -2.51 -23.28 9.82
CA PHE A 15 -3.38 -22.10 9.73
C PHE A 15 -4.79 -22.30 10.32
N THR A 16 -5.11 -23.53 10.75
CA THR A 16 -6.38 -23.90 11.40
C THR A 16 -6.21 -24.29 12.86
N GLY A 17 -5.12 -23.85 13.50
CA GLY A 17 -5.03 -23.88 14.96
C GLY A 17 -6.23 -23.18 15.60
N PRO A 18 -6.58 -23.51 16.86
CA PRO A 18 -7.73 -22.93 17.52
C PRO A 18 -7.61 -21.41 17.42
N ARG A 19 -8.49 -20.81 16.61
CA ARG A 19 -8.71 -19.36 16.59
C ARG A 19 -8.79 -18.98 18.06
N LEU A 20 -7.92 -18.09 18.51
CA LEU A 20 -8.26 -17.21 19.62
C LEU A 20 -9.50 -16.47 19.13
N THR A 21 -10.66 -17.08 19.34
CA THR A 21 -11.96 -16.47 19.16
C THR A 21 -12.03 -15.43 20.25
N LEU A 22 -11.45 -14.26 19.98
CA LEU A 22 -12.10 -13.03 20.37
C LEU A 22 -13.50 -13.18 19.82
N GLN A 23 -14.42 -13.59 20.70
CA GLN A 23 -15.84 -13.66 20.39
C GLN A 23 -16.18 -12.36 19.68
N HIS A 24 -16.47 -12.44 18.39
CA HIS A 24 -17.26 -11.42 17.74
C HIS A 24 -18.63 -11.49 18.39
N LYS A 25 -18.76 -10.80 19.51
CA LYS A 25 -20.04 -10.31 20.00
C LYS A 25 -20.54 -9.44 18.87
N ARG A 26 -21.39 -10.03 18.03
CA ARG A 26 -22.18 -9.35 17.00
C ARG A 26 -22.62 -8.03 17.63
N THR A 27 -22.13 -6.92 17.11
CA THR A 27 -22.51 -5.60 17.57
C THR A 27 -24.04 -5.58 17.66
N PRO A 28 -24.63 -5.17 18.79
CA PRO A 28 -26.07 -5.05 18.91
C PRO A 28 -26.58 -4.26 17.71
N ARG A 29 -27.70 -4.70 17.14
CA ARG A 29 -28.40 -3.92 16.11
C ARG A 29 -28.94 -2.68 16.82
N HIS A 30 -28.11 -1.65 16.96
CA HIS A 30 -28.45 -0.42 17.65
C HIS A 30 -29.65 0.21 16.94
N ALA A 31 -30.68 0.55 17.71
CA ALA A 31 -31.83 1.27 17.19
C ALA A 31 -31.36 2.62 16.61
N PRO A 32 -31.96 3.11 15.51
CA PRO A 32 -31.63 4.43 14.98
C PRO A 32 -31.90 5.49 16.05
N VAL A 33 -30.85 6.10 16.59
CA VAL A 33 -30.95 7.28 17.44
C VAL A 33 -30.96 8.50 16.52
N LYS A 34 -31.90 9.42 16.75
CA LYS A 34 -31.83 10.76 16.15
C LYS A 34 -30.62 11.46 16.76
N ALA A 35 -29.57 11.60 15.97
CA ALA A 35 -28.36 12.29 16.38
C ALA A 35 -28.62 13.79 16.50
N SER A 36 -28.15 14.41 17.58
CA SER A 36 -28.08 15.86 17.63
C SER A 36 -26.95 16.35 16.72
N ALA A 37 -27.00 17.62 16.29
CA ALA A 37 -25.92 18.21 15.51
C ALA A 37 -24.57 18.19 16.26
N ALA A 38 -24.62 18.28 17.61
CA ALA A 38 -23.44 18.18 18.46
C ALA A 38 -22.79 16.79 18.41
N ASP A 39 -23.59 15.73 18.43
CA ASP A 39 -23.07 14.34 18.35
C ASP A 39 -22.39 14.07 17.00
N VAL A 40 -22.97 14.60 15.91
CA VAL A 40 -22.38 14.48 14.56
C VAL A 40 -21.06 15.24 14.48
N PHE A 41 -20.99 16.44 15.06
CA PHE A 41 -19.78 17.25 15.08
C PHE A 41 -18.64 16.59 15.88
N GLU A 42 -18.96 16.01 17.05
CA GLU A 42 -17.97 15.29 17.87
C GLU A 42 -17.38 14.09 17.12
N VAL A 43 -18.24 13.27 16.49
CA VAL A 43 -17.80 12.10 15.72
C VAL A 43 -17.00 12.52 14.48
N ALA A 44 -17.38 13.61 13.81
CA ALA A 44 -16.64 14.17 12.68
C ALA A 44 -15.27 14.73 13.10
N THR A 45 -15.17 15.32 14.29
CA THR A 45 -13.89 15.79 14.86
C THR A 45 -12.97 14.62 15.18
N GLY A 46 -13.49 13.55 15.79
CA GLY A 46 -12.70 12.33 16.00
C GLY A 46 -12.25 11.68 14.69
N ALA A 47 -13.06 11.79 13.62
CA ALA A 47 -12.67 11.33 12.28
C ALA A 47 -11.56 12.19 11.68
N PHE A 48 -11.62 13.51 11.87
CA PHE A 48 -10.56 14.45 11.52
C PHE A 48 -9.25 14.10 12.24
N ASP A 49 -9.29 13.88 13.56
CA ASP A 49 -8.10 13.52 14.33
C ASP A 49 -7.45 12.22 13.81
N TRP A 50 -8.27 11.24 13.43
CA TRP A 50 -7.76 10.03 12.80
C TRP A 50 -7.05 10.32 11.46
N THR A 51 -7.62 11.17 10.61
CA THR A 51 -6.98 11.54 9.33
C THR A 51 -5.65 12.28 9.55
N CYS A 52 -5.58 13.19 10.53
CA CYS A 52 -4.37 13.93 10.88
C CYS A 52 -3.27 13.00 11.41
N ASN A 53 -3.64 12.02 12.23
CA ASN A 53 -2.69 11.06 12.80
C ASN A 53 -2.07 10.11 11.77
N LEU A 54 -2.69 9.97 10.59
CA LEU A 54 -2.13 9.17 9.49
C LEU A 54 -1.09 9.94 8.66
N GLY A 55 -1.20 11.27 8.60
CA GLY A 55 -0.35 12.11 7.75
C GLY A 55 1.13 12.07 8.12
N ALA A 56 1.46 12.14 9.42
CA ALA A 56 2.86 12.14 9.87
C ALA A 56 3.59 10.81 9.58
N PRO A 57 3.02 9.62 9.92
CA PRO A 57 3.62 8.35 9.53
C PRO A 57 3.78 8.20 8.01
N ALA A 58 2.79 8.60 7.21
CA ALA A 58 2.87 8.53 5.76
C ALA A 58 4.00 9.42 5.20
N ALA A 59 4.13 10.65 5.72
CA ALA A 59 5.20 11.56 5.34
C ALA A 59 6.60 11.02 5.70
N LEU A 60 6.73 10.32 6.84
CA LEU A 60 7.99 9.67 7.21
C LEU A 60 8.36 8.55 6.24
N VAL A 61 7.39 7.71 5.85
CA VAL A 61 7.63 6.67 4.85
C VAL A 61 7.99 7.30 3.50
N ALA A 62 7.28 8.33 3.06
CA ALA A 62 7.60 9.06 1.84
C ALA A 62 9.04 9.62 1.87
N GLY A 63 9.45 10.23 2.98
CA GLY A 63 10.82 10.72 3.17
C GLY A 63 11.87 9.61 3.14
N ALA A 64 11.60 8.47 3.79
CA ALA A 64 12.47 7.31 3.77
C ALA A 64 12.61 6.73 2.35
N VAL A 65 11.51 6.66 1.59
CA VAL A 65 11.51 6.22 0.19
C VAL A 65 12.32 7.16 -0.69
N MET A 66 12.22 8.48 -0.47
CA MET A 66 13.03 9.46 -1.20
C MET A 66 14.52 9.27 -0.91
N ALA A 67 14.90 9.09 0.36
CA ALA A 67 16.28 8.82 0.75
C ALA A 67 16.81 7.54 0.10
N THR A 68 16.08 6.43 0.22
CA THR A 68 16.42 5.16 -0.43
C THR A 68 16.52 5.30 -1.95
N SER A 69 15.65 6.09 -2.57
CA SER A 69 15.67 6.31 -4.03
C SER A 69 16.91 7.09 -4.47
N GLN A 70 17.39 8.05 -3.67
CA GLN A 70 18.64 8.76 -3.96
C GLN A 70 19.84 7.83 -3.79
N GLU A 71 19.89 7.05 -2.71
CA GLU A 71 20.95 6.06 -2.49
C GLU A 71 21.03 5.04 -3.64
N TYR A 72 19.88 4.61 -4.17
CA TYR A 72 19.81 3.59 -5.22
C TYR A 72 20.00 4.14 -6.63
N LYS A 73 19.94 5.46 -6.81
CA LYS A 73 20.11 6.10 -8.11
C LYS A 73 21.53 5.93 -8.63
N ASP A 74 22.51 6.09 -7.75
CA ASP A 74 23.94 6.09 -8.07
C ASP A 74 24.59 4.70 -7.84
N ASP A 75 23.79 3.69 -7.50
CA ASP A 75 24.27 2.35 -7.22
C ASP A 75 24.39 1.51 -8.52
N GLU A 76 25.62 1.30 -8.97
CA GLU A 76 25.93 0.51 -10.17
C GLU A 76 25.38 -0.91 -10.13
N SER A 77 25.24 -1.51 -8.93
CA SER A 77 24.74 -2.87 -8.81
C SER A 77 23.26 -2.99 -9.18
N LEU A 78 22.53 -1.87 -9.30
CA LEU A 78 21.13 -1.83 -9.74
C LEU A 78 20.97 -1.55 -11.25
N VAL A 79 22.05 -1.30 -11.97
CA VAL A 79 22.04 -1.20 -13.44
C VAL A 79 21.74 -2.56 -14.04
N THR A 80 20.82 -2.61 -15.00
CA THR A 80 20.43 -3.86 -15.68
C THR A 80 21.41 -4.19 -16.79
N ARG A 81 22.28 -5.18 -16.56
CA ARG A 81 23.30 -5.60 -17.54
C ARG A 81 22.84 -6.84 -18.31
N GLU A 82 23.29 -7.01 -19.55
CA GLU A 82 22.98 -8.23 -20.32
C GLU A 82 23.52 -9.52 -19.68
N ALA A 83 24.65 -9.41 -18.98
CA ALA A 83 25.27 -10.52 -18.25
C ALA A 83 24.43 -11.01 -17.05
N ASP A 84 23.53 -10.18 -16.52
CA ASP A 84 22.69 -10.55 -15.38
C ASP A 84 21.69 -11.66 -15.73
N HIS A 85 21.38 -12.55 -14.79
CA HIS A 85 20.29 -13.50 -15.01
C HIS A 85 18.93 -12.78 -15.20
N LYS A 86 18.03 -13.34 -16.02
CA LYS A 86 16.70 -12.75 -16.33
C LYS A 86 15.92 -12.31 -15.08
N TRP A 87 15.91 -13.14 -14.03
CA TRP A 87 15.23 -12.83 -12.77
C TRP A 87 15.86 -11.64 -12.03
N VAL A 88 17.20 -11.50 -12.07
CA VAL A 88 17.92 -10.39 -11.44
C VAL A 88 17.59 -9.09 -12.15
N ARG A 89 17.57 -9.09 -13.48
CA ARG A 89 17.15 -7.92 -14.27
C ARG A 89 15.73 -7.49 -13.92
N GLN A 90 14.81 -8.44 -13.81
CA GLN A 90 13.44 -8.14 -13.45
C GLN A 90 13.33 -7.61 -12.02
N ALA A 91 14.10 -8.17 -11.08
CA ALA A 91 14.16 -7.70 -9.71
C ALA A 91 14.67 -6.25 -9.62
N LYS A 92 15.76 -5.91 -10.34
CA LYS A 92 16.29 -4.54 -10.44
C LYS A 92 15.26 -3.55 -10.96
N LYS A 93 14.52 -3.91 -12.03
CA LYS A 93 13.41 -3.10 -12.56
C LYS A 93 12.28 -2.95 -11.52
N MET A 94 11.94 -4.04 -10.82
CA MET A 94 10.89 -4.05 -9.81
C MET A 94 11.20 -3.16 -8.62
N ILE A 95 12.47 -3.07 -8.17
CA ILE A 95 12.89 -2.15 -7.10
C ILE A 95 12.47 -0.71 -7.45
N LYS A 96 12.74 -0.25 -8.68
CA LYS A 96 12.38 1.11 -9.11
C LYS A 96 10.87 1.33 -9.10
N VAL A 97 10.10 0.35 -9.58
CA VAL A 97 8.63 0.42 -9.58
C VAL A 97 8.06 0.42 -8.17
N LEU A 98 8.61 -0.40 -7.27
CA LEU A 98 8.20 -0.47 -5.87
C LEU A 98 8.50 0.83 -5.12
N LEU A 99 9.66 1.45 -5.34
CA LEU A 99 10.01 2.73 -4.71
C LEU A 99 9.12 3.86 -5.21
N VAL A 100 8.95 4.01 -6.53
CA VAL A 100 8.09 5.06 -7.10
C VAL A 100 6.62 4.83 -6.72
N GLY A 101 6.16 3.58 -6.78
CA GLY A 101 4.81 3.21 -6.35
C GLY A 101 4.58 3.46 -4.87
N SER A 102 5.59 3.17 -4.03
CA SER A 102 5.54 3.47 -2.61
C SER A 102 5.39 4.96 -2.34
N PHE A 103 6.26 5.78 -2.94
CA PHE A 103 6.18 7.23 -2.81
C PHE A 103 4.82 7.78 -3.27
N ALA A 104 4.32 7.33 -4.42
CA ALA A 104 3.02 7.76 -4.94
C ALA A 104 1.87 7.39 -4.01
N CYS A 105 1.88 6.18 -3.43
CA CYS A 105 0.90 5.76 -2.44
C CYS A 105 0.95 6.61 -1.17
N GLU A 106 2.13 6.93 -0.63
CA GLU A 106 2.23 7.76 0.56
C GLU A 106 1.80 9.22 0.30
N VAL A 107 2.16 9.79 -0.84
CA VAL A 107 1.68 11.12 -1.25
C VAL A 107 0.16 11.14 -1.41
N LEU A 108 -0.41 10.10 -2.04
CA LEU A 108 -1.87 9.96 -2.14
C LEU A 108 -2.53 9.85 -0.77
N CYS A 109 -1.93 9.09 0.16
CA CYS A 109 -2.40 8.97 1.53
C CYS A 109 -2.43 10.32 2.25
N VAL A 110 -1.35 11.10 2.18
CA VAL A 110 -1.25 12.45 2.76
C VAL A 110 -2.27 13.39 2.11
N PHE A 111 -2.41 13.34 0.79
CA PHE A 111 -3.34 14.20 0.06
C PHE A 111 -4.79 13.91 0.46
N VAL A 112 -5.22 12.65 0.37
CA VAL A 112 -6.60 12.25 0.67
C VAL A 112 -6.92 12.48 2.14
N SER A 113 -6.01 12.18 3.07
CA SER A 113 -6.23 12.43 4.49
C SER A 113 -6.38 13.94 4.78
N THR A 114 -5.57 14.78 4.14
CA THR A 114 -5.66 16.24 4.28
C THR A 114 -6.97 16.78 3.71
N VAL A 115 -7.33 16.41 2.49
CA VAL A 115 -8.58 16.85 1.85
C VAL A 115 -9.78 16.41 2.68
N THR A 116 -9.83 15.13 3.07
CA THR A 116 -10.90 14.59 3.92
C THR A 116 -10.98 15.32 5.25
N GLY A 117 -9.84 15.59 5.89
CA GLY A 117 -9.79 16.35 7.13
C GLY A 117 -10.36 17.76 6.98
N THR A 118 -9.98 18.49 5.92
CA THR A 118 -10.54 19.82 5.66
C THR A 118 -12.04 19.77 5.35
N MET A 119 -12.50 18.76 4.62
CA MET A 119 -13.93 18.54 4.34
C MET A 119 -14.71 18.31 5.63
N LEU A 120 -14.21 17.47 6.54
CA LEU A 120 -14.85 17.18 7.82
C LEU A 120 -14.98 18.45 8.68
N LEU A 121 -13.94 19.29 8.74
CA LEU A 121 -13.99 20.58 9.45
C LEU A 121 -14.95 21.58 8.79
N SER A 122 -15.00 21.62 7.46
CA SER A 122 -15.88 22.52 6.71
C SER A 122 -17.37 22.16 6.81
N SER A 123 -17.68 20.92 7.21
CA SER A 123 -19.03 20.39 7.15
C SER A 123 -19.92 20.72 8.36
N GLY A 124 -19.41 21.44 9.37
CA GLY A 124 -20.00 21.60 10.72
C GLY A 124 -21.54 21.73 10.82
N GLU A 125 -22.20 22.51 9.97
CA GLU A 125 -23.68 22.64 9.97
C GLU A 125 -24.37 21.89 8.81
N GLY A 126 -23.67 21.64 7.71
CA GLY A 126 -24.21 20.98 6.51
C GLY A 126 -24.32 19.45 6.62
N THR A 127 -23.37 18.80 7.29
CA THR A 127 -23.42 17.34 7.51
C THR A 127 -24.48 16.93 8.53
N ALA A 128 -24.82 17.80 9.48
CA ALA A 128 -25.92 17.56 10.42
C ALA A 128 -27.28 17.41 9.69
N HIS A 129 -27.48 18.10 8.56
CA HIS A 129 -28.67 17.97 7.73
C HIS A 129 -28.65 16.74 6.80
N ALA A 130 -27.47 16.30 6.37
CA ALA A 130 -27.30 15.13 5.51
C ALA A 130 -27.35 13.80 6.28
N VAL A 131 -26.80 13.76 7.50
CA VAL A 131 -26.72 12.56 8.34
C VAL A 131 -27.98 12.44 9.21
N LYS A 132 -29.10 12.04 8.61
CA LYS A 132 -30.40 11.93 9.32
C LYS A 132 -30.46 10.78 10.35
N THR A 133 -29.49 9.86 10.37
CA THR A 133 -29.45 8.73 11.32
C THR A 133 -28.01 8.31 11.62
N LEU A 134 -27.64 8.16 12.89
CA LEU A 134 -26.38 7.54 13.33
C LEU A 134 -26.61 6.07 13.74
N VAL A 135 -27.07 5.20 12.82
CA VAL A 135 -27.31 3.78 13.19
C VAL A 135 -25.99 3.01 13.25
N GLY A 136 -25.49 2.72 14.47
CA GLY A 136 -24.23 2.00 14.66
C GLY A 136 -22.98 2.83 14.32
N ARG A 137 -23.10 4.16 14.42
CA ARG A 137 -22.12 5.16 13.94
C ARG A 137 -21.51 5.98 15.09
N ASP A 138 -21.43 5.40 16.28
CA ASP A 138 -21.01 6.09 17.50
C ASP A 138 -19.48 6.27 17.59
N THR A 139 -18.74 5.86 16.56
CA THR A 139 -17.28 5.97 16.50
C THR A 139 -16.85 6.72 15.24
N ALA A 140 -15.83 7.55 15.38
CA ALA A 140 -15.18 8.29 14.29
C ALA A 140 -14.90 7.41 13.05
N MET A 141 -14.39 6.19 13.29
CA MET A 141 -14.05 5.24 12.23
C MET A 141 -15.28 4.65 11.53
N GLY A 142 -16.35 4.38 12.28
CA GLY A 142 -17.63 3.95 11.71
C GLY A 142 -18.30 5.04 10.89
N PHE A 143 -18.14 6.31 11.30
CA PHE A 143 -18.61 7.47 10.55
C PHE A 143 -17.89 7.63 9.22
N LEU A 144 -16.55 7.54 9.22
CA LEU A 144 -15.75 7.56 8.00
C LEU A 144 -16.13 6.42 7.05
N GLN A 145 -16.20 5.19 7.56
CA GLN A 145 -16.56 4.04 6.74
C GLN A 145 -17.96 4.17 6.12
N ALA A 146 -18.91 4.80 6.81
CA ALA A 146 -20.29 4.90 6.33
C ALA A 146 -20.52 6.06 5.35
N ASN A 147 -19.88 7.22 5.56
CA ASN A 147 -20.15 8.44 4.78
C ASN A 147 -19.03 8.78 3.79
N HIS A 148 -17.80 8.35 4.07
CA HIS A 148 -16.58 8.66 3.32
C HIS A 148 -15.78 7.36 3.10
N GLU A 149 -16.48 6.30 2.67
CA GLU A 149 -15.91 4.95 2.56
C GLU A 149 -14.71 4.93 1.60
N PHE A 150 -14.78 5.71 0.52
CA PHE A 150 -13.74 5.76 -0.49
C PHE A 150 -12.46 6.39 0.06
N GLU A 151 -12.56 7.52 0.74
CA GLU A 151 -11.45 8.24 1.36
C GLU A 151 -10.82 7.39 2.47
N TYR A 152 -11.67 6.79 3.32
CA TYR A 152 -11.27 5.88 4.37
C TYR A 152 -10.43 4.72 3.83
N LEU A 153 -10.92 4.04 2.79
CA LEU A 153 -10.22 2.93 2.16
C LEU A 153 -8.94 3.37 1.45
N THR A 154 -8.98 4.51 0.76
CA THR A 154 -7.82 5.04 0.03
C THR A 154 -6.67 5.35 0.98
N CYS A 155 -6.93 6.05 2.09
CA CYS A 155 -5.93 6.31 3.14
C CYS A 155 -5.32 5.01 3.69
N ARG A 156 -6.18 4.06 4.09
CA ARG A 156 -5.75 2.80 4.70
C ARG A 156 -4.95 1.91 3.75
N LEU A 157 -5.39 1.79 2.50
CA LEU A 157 -4.73 0.96 1.48
C LEU A 157 -3.43 1.60 1.00
N SER A 158 -3.43 2.91 0.76
CA SER A 158 -2.26 3.61 0.23
C SER A 158 -1.12 3.61 1.24
N PHE A 159 -1.39 3.88 2.52
CA PHE A 159 -0.36 3.78 3.57
C PHE A 159 0.23 2.38 3.68
N LEU A 160 -0.61 1.34 3.81
CA LEU A 160 -0.09 -0.02 3.98
C LEU A 160 0.65 -0.50 2.72
N ASN A 161 0.10 -0.24 1.53
CA ASN A 161 0.73 -0.63 0.29
C ASN A 161 2.03 0.14 0.02
N GLY A 162 2.08 1.43 0.39
CA GLY A 162 3.28 2.25 0.31
C GLY A 162 4.39 1.69 1.18
N LEU A 163 4.11 1.50 2.47
CA LEU A 163 5.03 0.90 3.43
C LEU A 163 5.53 -0.48 3.01
N LEU A 164 4.64 -1.38 2.57
CA LEU A 164 5.02 -2.71 2.12
C LEU A 164 5.84 -2.67 0.83
N SER A 165 5.54 -1.77 -0.10
CA SER A 165 6.29 -1.64 -1.35
C SER A 165 7.70 -1.14 -1.09
N TRP A 166 7.88 -0.18 -0.18
CA TRP A 166 9.21 0.28 0.25
C TRP A 166 10.03 -0.83 0.90
N LEU A 167 9.45 -1.51 1.90
CA LEU A 167 10.11 -2.65 2.56
C LEU A 167 10.44 -3.77 1.58
N GLY A 168 9.55 -4.03 0.62
CA GLY A 168 9.76 -4.98 -0.47
C GLY A 168 10.92 -4.58 -1.38
N ALA A 169 11.07 -3.30 -1.71
CA ALA A 169 12.20 -2.80 -2.48
C ALA A 169 13.54 -3.01 -1.75
N VAL A 170 13.58 -2.68 -0.45
CA VAL A 170 14.76 -2.88 0.40
C VAL A 170 15.08 -4.38 0.54
N ALA A 171 14.09 -5.23 0.79
CA ALA A 171 14.28 -6.67 0.87
C ALA A 171 14.81 -7.25 -0.45
N LEU A 172 14.28 -6.77 -1.59
CA LEU A 172 14.70 -7.22 -2.92
C LEU A 172 16.13 -6.77 -3.22
N LYS A 173 16.54 -5.57 -2.77
CA LYS A 173 17.93 -5.11 -2.86
C LYS A 173 18.89 -6.06 -2.15
N TYR A 174 18.58 -6.47 -0.93
CA TYR A 174 19.39 -7.45 -0.19
C TYR A 174 19.36 -8.85 -0.83
N ALA A 175 18.26 -9.22 -1.49
CA ALA A 175 18.15 -10.52 -2.15
C ALA A 175 19.00 -10.61 -3.44
N ILE A 176 19.24 -9.50 -4.13
CA ILE A 176 20.04 -9.46 -5.36
C ILE A 176 21.54 -9.65 -5.03
N PRO A 177 22.26 -10.56 -5.71
CA PRO A 177 23.70 -10.73 -5.53
C PRO A 177 24.47 -9.52 -6.05
N GLN A 178 25.44 -9.05 -5.26
CA GLN A 178 26.35 -7.97 -5.65
C GLN A 178 27.69 -8.53 -6.13
N PRO A 179 28.36 -7.89 -7.11
CA PRO A 179 29.56 -8.43 -7.75
C PRO A 179 30.76 -8.60 -6.80
N GLU A 180 30.85 -7.80 -5.74
CA GLU A 180 31.94 -7.85 -4.76
C GLU A 180 31.54 -8.51 -3.41
N GLU A 181 30.40 -9.22 -3.35
CA GLU A 181 29.95 -9.81 -2.09
C GLU A 181 30.74 -11.08 -1.71
N GLY A 182 31.32 -11.09 -0.50
CA GLY A 182 31.85 -12.31 0.10
C GLY A 182 30.73 -13.30 0.48
N GLU A 183 31.08 -14.58 0.66
CA GLU A 183 30.11 -15.64 0.99
C GLU A 183 29.37 -15.38 2.32
N SER A 184 30.08 -14.85 3.33
CA SER A 184 29.50 -14.47 4.63
C SER A 184 28.49 -13.32 4.49
N THR A 185 28.86 -12.26 3.77
CA THR A 185 27.99 -11.13 3.45
C THR A 185 26.75 -11.57 2.70
N ARG A 186 26.88 -12.51 1.75
CA ARG A 186 25.74 -13.06 1.02
C ARG A 186 24.76 -13.79 1.93
N LYS A 187 25.25 -14.60 2.87
CA LYS A 187 24.39 -15.28 3.86
C LYS A 187 23.67 -14.26 4.74
N MET A 188 24.35 -13.22 5.18
CA MET A 188 23.76 -12.14 5.99
C MET A 188 22.69 -11.36 5.21
N ASN A 189 22.95 -10.99 3.96
CA ASN A 189 22.00 -10.27 3.11
C ASN A 189 20.73 -11.09 2.87
N ARG A 190 20.86 -12.41 2.62
CA ARG A 190 19.70 -13.31 2.51
C ARG A 190 18.91 -13.41 3.81
N PHE A 191 19.60 -13.47 4.94
CA PHE A 191 18.94 -13.45 6.25
C PHE A 191 18.17 -12.14 6.46
N ALA A 192 18.79 -10.98 6.20
CA ALA A 192 18.14 -9.68 6.28
C ALA A 192 16.91 -9.58 5.36
N ALA A 193 17.02 -10.01 4.11
CA ALA A 193 15.89 -10.05 3.18
C ALA A 193 14.75 -10.95 3.68
N SER A 194 15.07 -12.12 4.26
CA SER A 194 14.08 -13.04 4.82
C SER A 194 13.41 -12.46 6.07
N LEU A 195 14.15 -11.74 6.90
CA LEU A 195 13.65 -11.07 8.09
C LEU A 195 12.66 -9.96 7.71
N LEU A 196 13.03 -9.10 6.76
CA LEU A 196 12.15 -8.05 6.24
C LEU A 196 10.87 -8.62 5.65
N THR A 197 10.99 -9.67 4.83
CA THR A 197 9.83 -10.34 4.23
C THR A 197 8.91 -10.95 5.30
N SER A 198 9.49 -11.55 6.34
CA SER A 198 8.72 -12.11 7.46
C SER A 198 7.99 -11.01 8.24
N THR A 199 8.65 -9.87 8.50
CA THR A 199 8.02 -8.70 9.12
C THR A 199 6.85 -8.19 8.29
N MET A 200 7.00 -8.09 6.96
CA MET A 200 5.91 -7.70 6.05
C MET A 200 4.71 -8.64 6.17
N VAL A 201 4.93 -9.96 6.20
CA VAL A 201 3.86 -10.95 6.37
C VAL A 201 3.18 -10.81 7.73
N LEU A 202 3.93 -10.55 8.78
CA LEU A 202 3.39 -10.32 10.13
C LEU A 202 2.57 -9.03 10.18
N MET A 203 3.02 -7.94 9.55
CA MET A 203 2.26 -6.70 9.44
C MET A 203 0.92 -6.90 8.74
N VAL A 204 0.90 -7.61 7.61
CA VAL A 204 -0.34 -7.93 6.88
C VAL A 204 -1.24 -8.83 7.70
N SER A 205 -0.69 -9.84 8.38
CA SER A 205 -1.45 -10.77 9.21
C SER A 205 -2.08 -10.05 10.40
N PHE A 206 -1.29 -9.22 11.09
CA PHE A 206 -1.76 -8.38 12.19
C PHE A 206 -2.86 -7.43 11.71
N TYR A 207 -2.62 -6.72 10.61
CA TYR A 207 -3.58 -5.78 10.05
C TYR A 207 -4.90 -6.46 9.66
N ASN A 208 -4.82 -7.61 8.99
CA ASN A 208 -5.98 -8.40 8.57
C ASN A 208 -6.81 -8.90 9.75
N ALA A 209 -6.17 -9.25 10.87
CA ALA A 209 -6.87 -9.65 12.09
C ALA A 209 -7.60 -8.49 12.79
N HIS A 210 -7.18 -7.23 12.56
CA HIS A 210 -7.76 -6.03 13.16
C HIS A 210 -8.69 -5.27 12.20
N LEU A 211 -9.12 -5.90 11.11
CA LEU A 211 -10.16 -5.35 10.23
C LEU A 211 -11.54 -5.55 10.88
N ASN A 212 -12.13 -4.46 11.35
CA ASN A 212 -13.46 -4.48 11.97
C ASN A 212 -14.62 -4.37 10.96
N PHE A 213 -14.40 -3.68 9.83
CA PHE A 213 -15.46 -3.38 8.85
C PHE A 213 -15.47 -4.30 7.63
N TYR A 214 -14.36 -5.01 7.38
CA TYR A 214 -14.20 -5.88 6.23
C TYR A 214 -13.74 -7.27 6.69
N PRO A 215 -14.28 -8.37 6.11
CA PRO A 215 -13.91 -9.72 6.52
C PRO A 215 -12.44 -10.09 6.32
N ASN A 216 -11.78 -9.48 5.34
CA ASN A 216 -10.35 -9.62 5.07
C ASN A 216 -9.84 -8.49 4.17
N TYR A 217 -8.52 -8.39 4.07
CA TYR A 217 -7.81 -7.39 3.27
C TYR A 217 -8.19 -7.44 1.79
N ILE A 218 -8.36 -8.64 1.21
CA ILE A 218 -8.70 -8.79 -0.21
C ILE A 218 -10.08 -8.18 -0.49
N GLN A 219 -11.06 -8.44 0.36
CA GLN A 219 -12.40 -7.85 0.22
C GLN A 219 -12.39 -6.33 0.39
N MET A 220 -11.52 -5.82 1.26
CA MET A 220 -11.30 -4.37 1.41
C MET A 220 -10.76 -3.75 0.11
N VAL A 221 -9.76 -4.38 -0.53
CA VAL A 221 -9.23 -3.95 -1.84
C VAL A 221 -10.29 -4.01 -2.93
N LEU A 222 -11.05 -5.11 -3.02
CA LEU A 222 -12.12 -5.24 -4.02
C LEU A 222 -13.22 -4.20 -3.83
N ARG A 223 -13.56 -3.85 -2.59
CA ARG A 223 -14.50 -2.78 -2.28
C ARG A 223 -13.97 -1.43 -2.76
N TRP A 224 -12.70 -1.14 -2.49
CA TRP A 224 -12.05 0.08 -2.98
C TRP A 224 -12.07 0.15 -4.50
N CYS A 225 -11.70 -0.93 -5.21
CA CYS A 225 -11.75 -0.97 -6.67
C CYS A 225 -13.17 -0.70 -7.21
N LYS A 226 -14.19 -1.27 -6.57
CA LYS A 226 -15.59 -1.05 -6.95
C LYS A 226 -16.00 0.41 -6.77
N LEU A 227 -15.60 1.04 -5.65
CA LEU A 227 -15.89 2.45 -5.38
C LEU A 227 -15.13 3.38 -6.32
N ALA A 228 -13.85 3.10 -6.57
CA ALA A 228 -13.03 3.84 -7.53
C ALA A 228 -13.65 3.77 -8.93
N TRP A 229 -14.06 2.58 -9.37
CA TRP A 229 -14.73 2.40 -10.66
C TRP A 229 -16.04 3.18 -10.73
N HIS A 230 -16.83 3.18 -9.65
CA HIS A 230 -18.08 3.95 -9.60
C HIS A 230 -17.83 5.46 -9.58
N GLY A 231 -16.74 5.96 -8.98
CA GLY A 231 -16.38 7.38 -9.06
C GLY A 231 -15.90 7.80 -10.45
N VAL A 232 -15.34 6.87 -11.22
CA VAL A 232 -14.84 7.13 -12.58
C VAL A 232 -15.94 7.01 -13.65
N VAL A 233 -16.89 6.10 -13.46
CA VAL A 233 -17.92 5.74 -14.47
C VAL A 233 -19.34 6.13 -14.04
N GLY A 234 -19.54 6.48 -12.77
CA GLY A 234 -20.85 6.88 -12.24
C GLY A 234 -21.18 8.34 -12.49
N ASP A 235 -22.47 8.66 -12.44
CA ASP A 235 -22.96 10.03 -12.58
C ASP A 235 -22.82 10.84 -11.27
N PRO A 236 -22.37 12.11 -11.34
CA PRO A 236 -21.88 12.80 -12.53
C PRO A 236 -20.44 12.41 -12.88
N VAL A 237 -20.18 12.08 -14.15
CA VAL A 237 -18.81 11.84 -14.64
C VAL A 237 -18.03 13.14 -14.60
N GLU A 238 -17.04 13.23 -13.72
CA GLU A 238 -16.19 14.42 -13.62
C GLU A 238 -15.29 14.54 -14.88
N PRO A 239 -15.40 15.63 -15.66
CA PRO A 239 -14.69 15.76 -16.95
C PRO A 239 -13.16 15.64 -16.82
N LEU A 240 -12.61 16.03 -15.67
CA LEU A 240 -11.18 15.96 -15.35
C LEU A 240 -10.68 14.51 -15.27
N ILE A 241 -11.48 13.58 -14.78
CA ILE A 241 -11.12 12.17 -14.70
C ILE A 241 -11.09 11.58 -16.11
N PHE A 242 -12.09 11.89 -16.93
CA PHE A 242 -12.18 11.33 -18.28
C PHE A 242 -11.12 11.88 -19.23
N CYS A 243 -10.96 13.21 -19.27
CA CYS A 243 -10.05 13.88 -20.21
C CYS A 243 -8.59 13.91 -19.72
N GLY A 244 -8.37 13.83 -18.40
CA GLY A 244 -7.04 13.87 -17.79
C GLY A 244 -6.56 12.48 -17.37
N ALA A 245 -7.25 11.86 -16.40
CA ALA A 245 -6.73 10.66 -15.74
C ALA A 245 -6.55 9.47 -16.70
N PHE A 246 -7.50 9.18 -17.59
CA PHE A 246 -7.39 8.04 -18.50
C PHE A 246 -6.20 8.15 -19.48
N PRO A 247 -5.98 9.26 -20.21
CA PRO A 247 -4.79 9.42 -21.04
C PRO A 247 -3.48 9.28 -20.27
N PHE A 248 -3.39 9.86 -19.08
CA PHE A 248 -2.18 9.75 -18.24
C PHE A 248 -1.96 8.33 -17.71
N LEU A 249 -3.03 7.63 -17.31
CA LEU A 249 -2.94 6.22 -16.90
C LEU A 249 -2.55 5.32 -18.08
N ALA A 250 -3.10 5.55 -19.27
CA ALA A 250 -2.73 4.82 -20.47
C ALA A 250 -1.26 5.06 -20.85
N LEU A 251 -0.81 6.32 -20.81
CA LEU A 251 0.59 6.68 -21.03
C LEU A 251 1.52 6.02 -20.00
N THR A 252 1.17 6.10 -18.71
CA THR A 252 1.94 5.49 -17.63
C THR A 252 2.05 3.97 -17.81
N THR A 253 0.93 3.33 -18.17
CA THR A 253 0.90 1.89 -18.46
C THR A 253 1.78 1.54 -19.67
N TYR A 254 1.71 2.33 -20.73
CA TYR A 254 2.53 2.17 -21.93
C TYR A 254 4.02 2.34 -21.64
N LEU A 255 4.41 3.37 -20.90
CA LEU A 255 5.80 3.63 -20.51
C LEU A 255 6.32 2.52 -19.57
N GLY A 256 5.49 2.06 -18.63
CA GLY A 256 5.80 0.92 -17.76
C GLY A 256 6.05 -0.35 -18.58
N TRP A 257 5.15 -0.69 -19.50
CA TRP A 257 5.33 -1.80 -20.42
C TRP A 257 6.65 -1.68 -21.19
N LYS A 258 6.89 -0.52 -21.81
CA LYS A 258 8.11 -0.25 -22.57
C LYS A 258 9.36 -0.44 -21.72
N ALA A 259 9.38 0.06 -20.49
CA ALA A 259 10.51 -0.09 -19.56
C ALA A 259 10.79 -1.55 -19.20
N PHE A 260 9.75 -2.37 -18.99
CA PHE A 260 9.92 -3.80 -18.73
C PHE A 260 10.42 -4.57 -19.97
N THR A 261 9.95 -4.21 -21.16
CA THR A 261 10.36 -4.84 -22.43
C THR A 261 11.66 -4.30 -23.03
N ALA A 262 12.19 -3.19 -22.51
CA ALA A 262 13.44 -2.60 -23.00
C ALA A 262 14.61 -3.57 -22.86
N LYS A 263 15.46 -3.62 -23.91
CA LYS A 263 16.70 -4.41 -23.92
C LYS A 263 17.62 -3.91 -22.79
N PRO A 264 18.39 -4.81 -22.15
CA PRO A 264 19.38 -4.40 -21.16
C PRO A 264 20.48 -3.61 -21.87
N ASP A 265 21.21 -2.78 -21.12
CA ASP A 265 22.35 -2.06 -21.69
C ASP A 265 23.42 -3.09 -22.08
N GLU A 266 23.84 -3.06 -23.35
CA GLU A 266 25.04 -3.76 -23.80
C GLU A 266 26.16 -3.23 -22.92
N GLY A 267 26.78 -4.13 -22.13
CA GLY A 267 27.89 -3.74 -21.29
C GLY A 267 28.92 -3.09 -22.20
N SER A 268 29.25 -1.82 -21.96
CA SER A 268 30.48 -1.29 -22.49
C SER A 268 31.57 -2.24 -21.99
N ASP A 269 32.19 -2.98 -22.89
CA ASP A 269 33.59 -3.28 -22.79
C ASP A 269 34.29 -1.91 -22.66
N SER A 270 34.30 -1.36 -21.44
CA SER A 270 35.39 -0.54 -21.00
C SER A 270 36.58 -1.49 -20.98
N GLY A 271 37.15 -1.68 -22.17
CA GLY A 271 38.53 -2.06 -22.32
C GLY A 271 39.30 -1.12 -21.42
N LEU A 272 39.63 -1.60 -20.23
CA LEU A 272 40.86 -1.25 -19.57
C LEU A 272 41.95 -1.65 -20.56
N SER A 273 42.22 -0.73 -21.49
CA SER A 273 43.46 -0.65 -22.22
C SER A 273 44.54 -0.39 -21.17
N TYR A 274 45.00 -1.47 -20.52
CA TYR A 274 46.40 -1.55 -20.15
C TYR A 274 47.17 -1.69 -21.46
N GLY A 275 47.44 -0.55 -22.06
CA GLY A 275 48.23 -0.40 -23.28
C GLY A 275 49.34 0.58 -23.02
N SER A 276 50.43 0.04 -22.47
CA SER A 276 51.85 0.46 -22.56
C SER A 276 52.17 1.96 -22.57
#